data_AF-A0A098VVU2-F1
#
_entry.id   AF-A0A098VVU2-F1
#
_cell.length_a   1.000
_cell.length_b   1.000
_cell.length_c   1.000
_cell.angle_alpha   90.00
_cell.angle_beta   90.00
_cell.angle_gamma   90.00
#
_symmetry.space_group_name_H-M   'P 1'
#
loop_
_entity.id
_entity.type
_entity.pdbx_description
1 polymer ?
#
loop_
_entity_poly.entity_id
_entity_poly.type
_entity_poly.pdbx_seq_one_letter_code
_entity_poly.pdbx_strand_id
1 'polypeptide(L)'
;MAHEQMEGSSTLEENGAHTPGPDGSQSTLSTTSAIDPETGEIDWECPCLAEVLKPPCGEAFKAAFSCFVKSTAEPKGEDCLSLFVEMNRCHLAHPEIYAPQEEPSEQEP
;
A
#
# COMPACT_ATOMS: atom_id res chain seq x y z
N MET A 1 13.05 53.04 -13.09
CA MET A 1 11.73 53.72 -13.17
C MET A 1 10.85 52.76 -13.96
N ALA A 2 10.02 51.91 -13.37
CA ALA A 2 9.03 52.23 -12.35
C ALA A 2 8.84 51.09 -11.31
N HIS A 3 8.67 51.48 -10.03
CA HIS A 3 7.76 50.86 -9.06
C HIS A 3 6.31 51.00 -9.60
N GLU A 4 5.28 50.23 -9.24
CA GLU A 4 4.76 49.98 -7.89
C GLU A 4 3.55 49.00 -7.93
N GLN A 5 3.49 48.09 -6.95
CA GLN A 5 2.37 47.59 -6.12
C GLN A 5 0.93 47.41 -6.66
N MET A 6 0.30 46.27 -6.32
CA MET A 6 -0.97 46.25 -5.55
C MET A 6 -1.17 44.88 -4.87
N GLU A 7 -1.59 44.95 -3.61
CA GLU A 7 -1.79 43.87 -2.66
C GLU A 7 -3.18 43.20 -2.76
N GLY A 8 -3.27 41.96 -2.29
CA GLY A 8 -4.44 41.42 -1.58
C GLY A 8 -5.60 40.85 -2.40
N SER A 9 -5.76 39.53 -2.36
CA SER A 9 -7.03 38.96 -1.90
C SER A 9 -6.84 37.51 -1.46
N SER A 10 -7.08 37.32 -0.17
CA SER A 10 -7.48 36.08 0.48
C SER A 10 -8.33 35.18 -0.43
N THR A 11 -7.92 33.93 -0.61
CA THR A 11 -8.78 32.78 -0.31
C THR A 11 -7.90 31.68 0.26
N LEU A 12 -8.19 31.30 1.51
CA LEU A 12 -7.79 30.01 2.06
C LEU A 12 -8.51 28.95 1.21
N GLU A 13 -7.79 28.18 0.40
CA GLU A 13 -8.27 26.87 0.00
C GLU A 13 -7.88 25.87 1.09
N GLU A 14 -8.85 25.67 1.98
CA GLU A 14 -9.00 24.48 2.79
C GLU A 14 -9.08 23.28 1.84
N ASN A 15 -7.99 22.51 1.72
CA ASN A 15 -8.06 21.16 1.20
C ASN A 15 -7.51 20.20 2.25
N GLY A 16 -8.45 19.78 3.09
CA GLY A 16 -8.50 18.42 3.61
C GLY A 16 -7.38 18.04 4.56
N ALA A 17 -7.63 18.24 5.85
CA ALA A 17 -7.08 17.38 6.88
C ALA A 17 -7.19 15.91 6.41
N HIS A 18 -6.05 15.25 6.21
CA HIS A 18 -5.99 13.80 6.10
C HIS A 18 -6.27 13.23 7.48
N THR A 19 -7.53 13.25 7.88
CA THR A 19 -8.06 12.33 8.87
C THR A 19 -8.13 10.97 8.19
N PRO A 20 -7.48 9.91 8.70
CA PRO A 20 -7.78 8.57 8.24
C PRO A 20 -9.18 8.19 8.76
N GLY A 21 -10.21 8.68 8.06
CA GLY A 21 -11.56 8.15 8.14
C GLY A 21 -11.64 6.81 7.41
N PRO A 22 -12.52 5.88 7.82
CA PRO A 22 -12.56 4.51 7.32
C PRO A 22 -13.30 4.41 5.99
N ASP A 23 -12.80 5.03 4.92
CA ASP A 23 -13.17 4.67 3.54
C ASP A 23 -12.25 5.38 2.55
N GLY A 24 -11.26 4.68 2.00
CA GLY A 24 -10.30 5.30 1.08
C GLY A 24 -9.05 4.50 0.76
N SER A 25 -9.19 3.29 0.21
CA SER A 25 -8.13 2.73 -0.64
C SER A 25 -8.70 1.59 -1.50
N GLN A 26 -8.87 1.86 -2.79
CA GLN A 26 -9.19 0.84 -3.78
C GLN A 26 -8.07 -0.23 -3.91
N SER A 27 -6.95 -0.08 -3.19
CA SER A 27 -5.89 -1.10 -3.08
C SER A 27 -6.07 -2.03 -1.87
N THR A 28 -6.55 -1.55 -0.72
CA THR A 28 -6.78 -2.42 0.45
C THR A 28 -8.06 -3.24 0.31
N LEU A 29 -9.03 -2.77 -0.48
CA LEU A 29 -10.34 -3.40 -0.67
C LEU A 29 -10.26 -4.80 -1.33
N SER A 30 -9.31 -4.98 -2.27
CA SER A 30 -9.08 -6.27 -2.93
C SER A 30 -8.54 -7.31 -1.94
N THR A 31 -7.62 -6.91 -1.06
CA THR A 31 -7.06 -7.78 -0.02
C THR A 31 -8.03 -8.05 1.14
N THR A 32 -8.88 -7.09 1.51
CA THR A 32 -9.89 -7.30 2.58
C THR A 32 -10.98 -8.28 2.17
N SER A 33 -11.22 -8.47 0.87
CA SER A 33 -12.17 -9.48 0.39
C SER A 33 -11.69 -10.92 0.60
N ALA A 34 -10.37 -11.14 0.74
CA ALA A 34 -9.80 -12.45 1.08
C ALA A 34 -9.66 -12.68 2.58
N ILE A 35 -10.06 -11.73 3.43
CA ILE A 35 -9.92 -11.83 4.87
C ILE A 35 -11.30 -12.01 5.49
N ASP A 36 -11.48 -13.06 6.27
CA ASP A 36 -12.66 -13.19 7.11
C ASP A 36 -12.56 -12.22 8.30
N PRO A 37 -13.49 -11.26 8.45
CA PRO A 37 -13.38 -10.20 9.45
C PRO A 37 -13.63 -10.69 10.89
N GLU A 38 -14.24 -11.86 11.08
CA GLU A 38 -14.54 -12.42 12.41
C GLU A 38 -13.38 -13.26 12.93
N THR A 39 -12.77 -14.07 12.06
CA THR A 39 -11.71 -15.03 12.41
C THR A 39 -10.30 -14.51 12.09
N GLY A 40 -10.17 -13.55 11.17
CA GLY A 40 -8.86 -13.13 10.63
C GLY A 40 -8.19 -14.22 9.78
N GLU A 41 -8.96 -15.17 9.25
CA GLU A 41 -8.49 -16.18 8.32
C GLU A 41 -8.35 -15.59 6.91
N ILE A 42 -7.30 -15.99 6.18
CA ILE A 42 -6.97 -15.44 4.86
C ILE A 42 -7.14 -16.53 3.81
N ASP A 43 -7.99 -16.26 2.82
CA ASP A 43 -8.21 -17.13 1.66
C ASP A 43 -7.05 -16.96 0.65
N TRP A 44 -6.05 -17.83 0.76
CA TRP A 44 -4.86 -17.80 -0.10
C TRP A 44 -5.13 -18.25 -1.54
N GLU A 45 -6.34 -18.73 -1.84
CA GLU A 45 -6.79 -19.13 -3.17
C GLU A 45 -7.45 -17.96 -3.92
N CYS A 46 -7.75 -16.86 -3.24
CA CYS A 46 -8.31 -15.67 -3.86
C CYS A 46 -7.38 -15.14 -4.98
N PRO A 47 -7.90 -14.95 -6.21
CA PRO A 47 -7.11 -14.39 -7.31
C PRO A 47 -6.59 -12.97 -6.99
N CYS A 48 -7.22 -12.28 -6.04
CA CYS A 48 -6.77 -10.99 -5.52
C CYS A 48 -5.39 -11.05 -4.83
N LEU A 49 -4.98 -12.21 -4.29
CA LEU A 49 -3.67 -12.42 -3.67
C LEU A 49 -2.67 -13.08 -4.62
N ALA A 50 -3.10 -13.55 -5.79
CA ALA A 50 -2.26 -14.33 -6.69
C ALA A 50 -1.01 -13.56 -7.15
N GLU A 51 -1.13 -12.26 -7.37
CA GLU A 51 -0.01 -11.42 -7.84
C GLU A 51 1.10 -11.26 -6.80
N VAL A 52 0.73 -11.19 -5.52
CA VAL A 52 1.67 -11.02 -4.39
C VAL A 52 2.19 -12.36 -3.85
N LEU A 53 1.49 -13.46 -4.15
CA LEU A 53 1.88 -14.83 -3.77
C LEU A 53 2.77 -15.53 -4.80
N LYS A 54 3.18 -14.85 -5.87
CA LYS A 54 4.10 -15.42 -6.86
C LYS A 54 5.34 -15.99 -6.14
N PRO A 55 5.84 -17.18 -6.52
CA PRO A 55 7.12 -17.68 -6.02
C PRO A 55 8.27 -16.82 -6.58
N PRO A 56 9.42 -16.71 -5.87
CA PRO A 56 9.81 -17.43 -4.66
C PRO A 56 9.43 -16.76 -3.33
N CYS A 57 8.93 -15.52 -3.33
CA CYS A 57 8.74 -14.72 -2.10
C CYS A 57 7.38 -14.88 -1.42
N GLY A 58 6.45 -15.64 -2.02
CA GLY A 58 5.09 -15.81 -1.51
C GLY A 58 5.00 -16.32 -0.06
N GLU A 59 5.94 -17.14 0.40
CA GLU A 59 5.96 -17.59 1.81
C GLU A 59 6.25 -16.46 2.80
N ALA A 60 7.19 -15.57 2.47
CA ALA A 60 7.48 -14.39 3.28
C ALA A 60 6.27 -13.43 3.29
N PHE A 61 5.58 -13.29 2.15
CA PHE A 61 4.33 -12.52 2.08
C PHE A 61 3.25 -13.12 2.99
N LYS A 62 3.02 -14.44 2.94
CA LYS A 62 2.03 -15.11 3.80
C LYS A 62 2.32 -14.87 5.28
N ALA A 63 3.59 -14.97 5.68
CA ALA A 63 4.01 -14.72 7.06
C ALA A 63 3.74 -13.26 7.47
N ALA A 64 4.18 -12.29 6.68
CA ALA A 64 4.00 -10.87 6.97
C ALA A 64 2.52 -10.46 6.99
N PHE A 65 1.74 -10.92 6.00
CA PHE A 65 0.33 -10.56 5.85
C PHE A 65 -0.55 -11.22 6.92
N SER A 66 -0.28 -12.49 7.26
CA SER A 66 -0.99 -13.14 8.37
C SER A 66 -0.71 -12.50 9.73
N CYS A 67 0.51 -12.03 9.95
CA CYS A 67 0.83 -11.21 11.12
C CYS A 67 0.04 -9.91 11.09
N PHE A 68 0.05 -9.18 9.98
CA PHE A 68 -0.68 -7.91 9.85
C PHE A 68 -2.17 -8.06 10.14
N VAL A 69 -2.83 -9.09 9.58
CA VAL A 69 -4.27 -9.31 9.81
C VAL A 69 -4.58 -9.51 11.30
N LYS A 70 -3.72 -10.24 12.01
CA LYS A 70 -3.87 -10.59 13.44
C LYS A 70 -3.31 -9.56 14.41
N SER A 71 -2.49 -8.63 13.95
CA SER A 71 -1.89 -7.59 14.79
C SER A 71 -2.98 -6.73 15.44
N THR A 72 -2.90 -6.61 16.76
CA THR A 72 -3.72 -5.70 17.57
C THR A 72 -2.94 -4.46 18.01
N ALA A 73 -1.72 -4.26 17.52
CA ALA A 73 -0.87 -3.14 17.88
C ALA A 73 -1.36 -1.82 17.23
N GLU A 74 -0.90 -0.69 17.75
CA GLU A 74 -1.32 0.65 17.29
C GLU A 74 -0.06 1.52 17.06
N PRO A 75 0.39 1.64 15.80
CA PRO A 75 -0.32 1.32 14.55
C PRO A 75 -0.34 -0.18 14.21
N LYS A 76 -1.42 -0.62 13.55
CA LYS A 76 -1.59 -2.02 13.14
C LYS A 76 -0.40 -2.49 12.29
N GLY A 77 0.22 -3.59 12.71
CA GLY A 77 1.36 -4.20 12.04
C GLY A 77 2.72 -3.71 12.52
N GLU A 78 2.81 -2.87 13.55
CA GLU A 78 4.11 -2.44 14.10
C GLU A 78 4.96 -3.64 14.58
N ASP A 79 4.32 -4.66 15.14
CA ASP A 79 4.98 -5.89 15.61
C ASP A 79 5.41 -6.81 14.45
N CYS A 80 4.85 -6.59 13.26
CA CYS A 80 5.09 -7.40 12.06
C CYS A 80 6.16 -6.84 11.13
N LEU A 81 6.73 -5.67 11.44
CA LEU A 81 7.64 -4.95 10.54
C LEU A 81 8.83 -5.80 10.06
N SER A 82 9.38 -6.65 10.93
CA SER A 82 10.50 -7.53 10.55
C SER A 82 10.12 -8.50 9.41
N LEU A 83 8.88 -8.98 9.39
CA LEU A 83 8.40 -9.89 8.34
C LEU A 83 8.20 -9.15 7.02
N PHE A 84 7.68 -7.91 7.09
CA PHE A 84 7.58 -7.05 5.90
C PHE A 84 8.94 -6.68 5.33
N VAL A 85 9.94 -6.44 6.19
CA VAL A 85 11.32 -6.21 5.74
C VAL A 85 11.88 -7.44 5.03
N GLU A 86 11.66 -8.64 5.55
CA GLU A 86 12.11 -9.88 4.92
C GLU A 86 11.46 -10.11 3.56
N MET A 87 10.14 -9.96 3.48
CA MET A 87 9.38 -10.04 2.24
C MET A 87 9.87 -9.00 1.22
N ASN A 88 10.03 -7.75 1.62
CA ASN A 88 10.51 -6.68 0.74
C ASN A 88 11.93 -6.97 0.24
N ARG A 89 12.81 -7.48 1.12
CA ARG A 89 14.16 -7.90 0.73
C ARG A 89 14.11 -9.00 -0.33
N CYS A 90 13.17 -9.94 -0.23
CA CYS A 90 12.98 -10.97 -1.25
C CYS A 90 12.51 -10.36 -2.58
N HIS A 91 11.53 -9.45 -2.58
CA HIS A 91 11.07 -8.77 -3.80
C HIS A 91 12.20 -7.99 -4.49
N LEU A 92 13.04 -7.29 -3.71
CA LEU A 92 14.20 -6.55 -4.22
C LEU A 92 15.29 -7.47 -4.79
N ALA A 93 15.39 -8.71 -4.31
CA ALA A 93 16.31 -9.71 -4.87
C ALA A 93 15.79 -10.32 -6.17
N HIS A 94 14.48 -10.20 -6.45
CA HIS A 94 13.79 -10.78 -7.60
C HIS A 94 13.05 -9.74 -8.45
N PRO A 95 13.73 -8.67 -8.92
CA PRO A 95 13.08 -7.60 -9.66
C PRO A 95 12.47 -8.11 -10.98
N GLU A 96 12.97 -9.20 -11.56
CA GLU A 96 12.39 -9.75 -12.79
C GLU A 96 10.96 -10.29 -12.63
N ILE A 97 10.55 -10.63 -11.41
CA ILE A 97 9.20 -11.15 -11.10
C ILE A 97 8.32 -10.07 -10.45
N TYR A 98 8.90 -9.23 -9.59
CA TYR A 98 8.15 -8.32 -8.72
C TYR A 98 8.33 -6.84 -9.03
N ALA A 99 9.24 -6.45 -9.93
CA ALA A 99 9.30 -5.06 -10.35
C ALA A 99 8.02 -4.71 -11.14
N PRO A 100 7.49 -3.50 -10.96
CA PRO A 100 6.47 -3.02 -11.87
C PRO A 100 7.04 -3.10 -13.29
N GLN A 101 6.31 -3.76 -14.19
CA GLN A 101 6.61 -3.63 -15.61
C GLN A 101 6.60 -2.13 -15.89
N GLU A 102 7.71 -1.61 -16.38
CA GLU A 102 7.78 -0.23 -16.83
C GLU A 102 6.75 -0.12 -17.95
N GLU A 103 5.53 0.32 -17.64
CA GLU A 103 4.65 0.89 -18.64
C GLU A 103 5.51 1.98 -19.26
N PRO A 104 5.96 1.86 -20.53
CA PRO A 104 6.72 2.92 -21.13
C PRO A 104 5.81 4.12 -21.07
N SER A 105 6.07 5.02 -20.13
CA SER A 105 5.38 6.29 -20.05
C SER A 105 5.66 6.89 -21.41
N GLU A 106 4.64 6.88 -22.28
CA GLU A 106 4.66 7.54 -23.56
C GLU A 106 5.08 8.98 -23.24
N GLN A 107 6.38 9.23 -23.43
CA GLN A 107 6.91 10.55 -23.64
C GLN A 107 6.26 10.98 -24.95
N GLU A 108 5.05 11.50 -24.84
CA GLU A 108 4.39 12.21 -25.92
C GLU A 108 5.32 13.40 -26.27
N PRO A 109 5.86 13.46 -27.50
CA PRO A 109 6.77 14.52 -27.92
C PRO A 109 6.08 15.88 -28.07
#